data_AF-A0A1C5CCM0-F1
#
_entry.id   AF-A0A1C5CCM0-F1
#
_cell.length_a   1.000
_cell.length_b   1.000
_cell.length_c   1.000
_cell.angle_alpha   90.00
_cell.angle_beta   90.00
_cell.angle_gamma   90.00
#
_symmetry.space_group_name_H-M   'P 1'
#
loop_
_entity.id
_entity.type
_entity.pdbx_description
1 polymer ?
#
loop_
_entity_poly.entity_id
_entity_poly.type
_entity_poly.pdbx_seq_one_letter_code
_entity_poly.pdbx_strand_id
1 'polypeptide(L)'
;MRMYRTMAATATLALALGGAALAAPAAQAAATTSGSLVHEDGELWYKAAAGQKNDLTVSEQIVSRGEFESYYVLTFRDNGDITIDPEAANWDECVHPAAGDHTVAQCAVEIPQNSDDSDNFDVDLGDGNDTAKIDPNGSAYAGIHGGSGDDVLQGSAAPTFYGEDGNDRIDGGGGVMGFGAYGGDGDDTITNCAQECRGGAGNDTIVGGSEDNILRGESGDDILRGGKGTDAIYGGEDDDELYGEEGDDTLYGNSGDDVLWGGQGNDTLSGGPGHNEVHQD
;
A
#
# COMPACT_ATOMS: atom_id res chain seq x y z
N MET A 1 -52.10 32.13 -69.85
CA MET A 1 -52.93 33.36 -69.82
C MET A 1 -53.35 33.66 -68.38
N ARG A 2 -53.37 34.95 -68.06
CA ARG A 2 -53.86 35.63 -66.84
C ARG A 2 -52.99 35.64 -65.57
N MET A 3 -52.37 36.80 -65.41
CA MET A 3 -51.89 37.45 -64.17
C MET A 3 -52.96 37.48 -63.08
N TYR A 4 -52.55 37.54 -61.80
CA TYR A 4 -52.87 38.63 -60.86
C TYR A 4 -51.92 38.56 -59.64
N ARG A 5 -51.21 39.67 -59.38
CA ARG A 5 -50.66 40.03 -58.06
C ARG A 5 -51.77 40.71 -57.28
N THR A 6 -51.93 40.49 -55.97
CA THR A 6 -51.77 41.53 -54.91
C THR A 6 -52.10 41.08 -53.48
N MET A 7 -51.39 41.73 -52.55
CA MET A 7 -51.76 42.18 -51.18
C MET A 7 -51.53 41.25 -49.98
N ALA A 8 -50.80 41.86 -49.03
CA ALA A 8 -50.40 41.36 -47.73
C ALA A 8 -51.54 41.43 -46.70
N ALA A 9 -51.48 40.54 -45.71
CA ALA A 9 -51.97 40.81 -44.37
C ALA A 9 -51.05 40.10 -43.37
N THR A 10 -50.22 40.88 -42.69
CA THR A 10 -49.56 40.51 -41.45
C THR A 10 -50.62 40.24 -40.38
N ALA A 11 -50.71 39.01 -39.92
CA ALA A 11 -51.34 38.69 -38.64
C ALA A 11 -50.32 37.91 -37.82
N THR A 12 -49.63 38.63 -36.94
CA THR A 12 -48.79 38.04 -35.90
C THR A 12 -49.73 37.37 -34.91
N LEU A 13 -49.86 36.04 -35.00
CA LEU A 13 -50.50 35.25 -33.96
C LEU A 13 -49.40 34.79 -33.00
N ALA A 14 -49.15 35.61 -31.98
CA ALA A 14 -48.33 35.20 -30.84
C ALA A 14 -49.14 34.19 -30.02
N LEU A 15 -48.97 32.91 -30.31
CA LEU A 15 -49.41 31.84 -29.43
C LEU A 15 -48.31 31.65 -28.39
N ALA A 16 -48.44 32.34 -27.26
CA ALA A 16 -47.64 32.08 -26.07
C ALA A 16 -48.05 30.72 -25.48
N LEU A 17 -47.55 29.64 -26.06
CA LEU A 17 -47.49 28.35 -25.39
C LEU A 17 -46.37 28.46 -24.36
N GLY A 18 -46.74 28.61 -23.09
CA GLY A 18 -45.86 28.42 -21.95
C GLY A 18 -45.38 26.98 -21.91
N GLY A 19 -44.42 26.66 -22.78
CA GLY A 19 -43.60 25.47 -22.66
C GLY A 19 -42.55 25.76 -21.62
N ALA A 20 -42.77 25.28 -20.39
CA ALA A 20 -41.67 25.06 -19.48
C ALA A 20 -40.75 24.03 -20.15
N ALA A 21 -39.70 24.51 -20.79
CA ALA A 21 -38.58 23.67 -21.16
C ALA A 21 -37.95 23.20 -19.85
N LEU A 22 -38.40 22.04 -19.37
CA LEU A 22 -37.65 21.23 -18.42
C LEU A 22 -36.40 20.77 -19.15
N ALA A 23 -35.37 21.62 -19.16
CA ALA A 23 -34.02 21.17 -19.41
C ALA A 23 -33.72 20.14 -18.34
N ALA A 24 -33.66 18.86 -18.72
CA ALA A 24 -33.06 17.85 -17.87
C ALA A 24 -31.66 18.38 -17.50
N PRO A 25 -31.24 18.31 -16.22
CA PRO A 25 -29.85 18.56 -15.91
C PRO A 25 -29.04 17.63 -16.81
N ALA A 26 -28.10 18.18 -17.57
CA ALA A 26 -27.05 17.34 -18.13
C ALA A 26 -26.49 16.59 -16.93
N ALA A 27 -26.61 15.27 -16.92
CA ALA A 27 -25.85 14.45 -16.00
C ALA A 27 -24.40 14.79 -16.32
N GLN A 28 -23.81 15.67 -15.52
CA GLN A 28 -22.37 15.83 -15.45
C GLN A 28 -21.90 14.41 -15.17
N ALA A 29 -21.28 13.75 -16.14
CA ALA A 29 -20.58 12.51 -15.87
C ALA A 29 -19.73 12.82 -14.64
N ALA A 30 -19.95 12.10 -13.55
CA ALA A 30 -19.11 12.23 -12.36
C ALA A 30 -17.67 12.15 -12.89
N ALA A 31 -16.85 13.15 -12.55
CA ALA A 31 -15.45 13.10 -12.91
C ALA A 31 -14.95 11.74 -12.38
N THR A 32 -14.50 10.88 -13.28
CA THR A 32 -13.86 9.63 -12.88
C THR A 32 -12.65 10.04 -12.08
N THR A 33 -12.71 9.81 -10.77
CA THR A 33 -11.57 9.88 -9.90
C THR A 33 -10.62 8.76 -10.32
N SER A 34 -9.36 9.13 -10.51
CA SER A 34 -8.32 8.29 -11.07
C SER A 34 -7.07 8.55 -10.27
N GLY A 35 -6.36 7.48 -9.91
CA GLY A 35 -5.09 7.55 -9.21
C GLY A 35 -4.12 8.42 -9.99
N SER A 36 -3.11 8.96 -9.31
CA SER A 36 -2.18 9.90 -9.90
C SER A 36 -0.76 9.58 -9.52
N LEU A 37 0.14 9.69 -10.49
CA LEU A 37 1.58 9.80 -10.24
C LEU A 37 1.93 11.28 -10.08
N VAL A 38 2.47 11.63 -8.92
CA VAL A 38 2.84 13.00 -8.54
C VAL A 38 4.29 13.04 -8.08
N HIS A 39 4.97 14.17 -8.32
CA HIS A 39 6.27 14.44 -7.73
C HIS A 39 6.03 15.38 -6.55
N GLU A 40 6.24 14.91 -5.33
CA GLU A 40 5.99 15.68 -4.11
C GLU A 40 7.14 15.50 -3.14
N ASP A 41 7.59 16.60 -2.53
CA ASP A 41 8.69 16.64 -1.57
C ASP A 41 10.03 16.03 -2.02
N GLY A 42 10.22 15.85 -3.34
CA GLY A 42 11.45 15.31 -3.94
C GLY A 42 11.32 13.86 -4.41
N GLU A 43 10.16 13.24 -4.19
CA GLU A 43 9.91 11.82 -4.42
C GLU A 43 8.75 11.61 -5.40
N LEU A 44 8.76 10.45 -6.04
CA LEU A 44 7.67 10.01 -6.91
C LEU A 44 6.62 9.26 -6.08
N TRP A 45 5.37 9.72 -6.11
CA TRP A 45 4.26 9.09 -5.39
C TRP A 45 3.22 8.56 -6.37
N TYR A 46 2.74 7.34 -6.16
CA TYR A 46 1.40 6.93 -6.59
C TYR A 46 0.40 7.31 -5.50
N LYS A 47 -0.66 8.04 -5.84
CA LYS A 47 -1.75 8.38 -4.93
C LYS A 47 -3.06 7.91 -5.53
N ALA A 48 -3.72 6.98 -4.86
CA ALA A 48 -5.05 6.54 -5.23
C ALA A 48 -6.05 7.70 -5.14
N ALA A 49 -7.12 7.60 -5.91
CA ALA A 49 -8.22 8.55 -5.81
C ALA A 49 -9.32 8.01 -4.91
N ALA A 50 -10.01 8.89 -4.19
CA ALA A 50 -11.06 8.48 -3.26
C ALA A 50 -12.10 7.54 -3.90
N GLY A 51 -12.35 6.41 -3.24
CA GLY A 51 -13.25 5.33 -3.64
C GLY A 51 -12.78 4.49 -4.84
N GLN A 52 -11.55 4.68 -5.31
CA GLN A 52 -10.95 3.83 -6.33
C GLN A 52 -10.54 2.51 -5.70
N LYS A 53 -10.97 1.39 -6.28
CA LYS A 53 -10.46 0.07 -5.91
C LYS A 53 -9.21 -0.24 -6.73
N ASN A 54 -8.06 -0.28 -6.08
CA ASN A 54 -6.75 -0.51 -6.66
C ASN A 54 -6.36 -2.00 -6.63
N ASP A 55 -5.73 -2.46 -7.71
CA ASP A 55 -4.95 -3.70 -7.78
C ASP A 55 -3.62 -3.34 -8.46
N LEU A 56 -2.84 -2.54 -7.72
CA LEU A 56 -1.62 -1.92 -8.20
C LEU A 56 -0.50 -2.97 -8.25
N THR A 57 0.23 -2.96 -9.34
CA THR A 57 1.49 -3.67 -9.50
C THR A 57 2.59 -2.69 -9.88
N VAL A 58 3.74 -2.77 -9.21
CA VAL A 58 4.91 -1.94 -9.51
C VAL A 58 6.07 -2.85 -9.84
N SER A 59 6.51 -2.84 -11.11
CA SER A 59 7.69 -3.59 -11.55
C SER A 59 8.89 -2.67 -11.75
N GLU A 60 10.09 -3.19 -11.51
CA GLU A 60 11.33 -2.40 -11.59
C GLU A 60 12.28 -2.92 -12.67
N GLN A 61 12.94 -2.00 -13.36
CA GLN A 61 14.12 -2.30 -14.17
C GLN A 61 15.21 -1.24 -13.96
N ILE A 62 16.44 -1.68 -13.71
CA ILE A 62 17.59 -0.76 -13.70
C ILE A 62 18.10 -0.56 -15.11
N VAL A 63 18.13 0.69 -15.58
CA VAL A 63 18.64 1.07 -16.90
C VAL A 63 19.76 2.08 -16.77
N SER A 64 20.91 1.79 -17.38
CA SER A 64 21.99 2.76 -17.50
C SER A 64 21.81 3.63 -18.74
N ARG A 65 21.91 4.96 -18.57
CA ARG A 65 21.75 5.97 -19.61
C ARG A 65 23.02 6.79 -19.86
N GLY A 66 24.17 6.21 -19.60
CA GLY A 66 25.45 6.89 -19.76
C GLY A 66 26.55 6.11 -19.06
N GLU A 67 27.71 6.74 -18.89
CA GLU A 67 28.82 6.10 -18.17
C GLU A 67 28.61 6.11 -16.64
N PHE A 68 27.86 7.08 -16.11
CA PHE A 68 27.66 7.30 -14.68
C PHE A 68 26.20 7.54 -14.28
N GLU A 69 25.26 7.32 -15.20
CA GLU A 69 23.84 7.60 -15.01
C GLU A 69 23.08 6.27 -15.05
N SER A 70 22.39 5.95 -13.95
CA SER A 70 21.51 4.79 -13.83
C SER A 70 20.16 5.24 -13.31
N TYR A 71 19.10 4.59 -13.76
CA TYR A 71 17.72 4.93 -13.44
C TYR A 71 16.97 3.69 -13.01
N TYR A 72 16.10 3.85 -12.02
CA TYR A 72 14.99 2.93 -11.79
C TYR A 72 13.89 3.26 -12.79
N VAL A 73 13.63 2.34 -13.72
CA VAL A 73 12.47 2.40 -14.60
C VAL A 73 11.36 1.62 -13.93
N LEU A 74 10.45 2.37 -13.29
CA LEU A 74 9.31 1.85 -12.55
C LEU A 74 8.11 1.80 -13.48
N THR A 75 7.41 0.67 -13.51
CA THR A 75 6.16 0.54 -14.26
C THR A 75 5.02 0.26 -13.30
N PHE A 76 4.14 1.24 -13.16
CA PHE A 76 2.91 1.18 -12.39
C PHE A 76 1.80 0.66 -13.30
N ARG A 77 1.06 -0.33 -12.83
CA ARG A 77 -0.14 -0.85 -13.50
C ARG A 77 -1.22 -1.06 -12.47
N ASP A 78 -2.39 -0.49 -12.72
CA ASP A 78 -3.58 -0.62 -11.87
C ASP A 78 -4.81 -1.07 -12.69
N ASN A 79 -5.92 -1.37 -12.03
CA ASN A 79 -7.23 -1.55 -12.66
C ASN A 79 -7.88 -0.23 -13.08
N GLY A 80 -7.60 0.86 -12.35
CA GLY A 80 -8.05 2.21 -12.67
C GLY A 80 -7.17 2.91 -13.69
N ASP A 81 -7.70 3.99 -14.27
CA ASP A 81 -6.87 4.93 -15.01
C ASP A 81 -5.90 5.62 -14.03
N ILE A 82 -4.64 5.74 -14.43
CA ILE A 82 -3.59 6.47 -13.75
C ILE A 82 -3.40 7.79 -14.50
N THR A 83 -3.46 8.90 -13.79
CA THR A 83 -3.11 10.23 -14.30
C THR A 83 -1.66 10.53 -13.97
N ILE A 84 -1.01 11.36 -14.78
CA ILE A 84 0.38 11.75 -14.56
C ILE A 84 0.40 13.26 -14.38
N ASP A 85 0.82 13.71 -13.20
CA ASP A 85 1.01 15.12 -12.92
C ASP A 85 2.15 15.70 -13.79
N PRO A 86 2.04 16.95 -14.28
CA PRO A 86 3.11 17.55 -15.06
C PRO A 86 4.46 17.59 -14.35
N GLU A 87 4.51 17.67 -13.02
CA GLU A 87 5.78 17.62 -12.28
C GLU A 87 6.40 16.23 -12.34
N ALA A 88 5.62 15.16 -12.10
CA ALA A 88 6.08 13.78 -12.27
C ALA A 88 6.53 13.48 -13.71
N ALA A 89 5.85 14.03 -14.71
CA ALA A 89 6.27 13.88 -16.11
C ALA A 89 7.61 14.57 -16.41
N ASN A 90 7.95 15.64 -15.69
CA ASN A 90 9.16 16.43 -15.93
C ASN A 90 10.35 15.97 -15.09
N TRP A 91 10.12 15.65 -13.82
CA TRP A 91 11.17 15.27 -12.86
C TRP A 91 11.46 13.78 -12.89
N ASP A 92 10.42 12.94 -13.01
CA ASP A 92 10.53 11.48 -12.96
C ASP A 92 10.28 10.82 -14.33
N GLU A 93 10.23 11.63 -15.38
CA GLU A 93 10.00 11.21 -16.77
C GLU A 93 8.76 10.32 -16.96
N CYS A 94 7.73 10.49 -16.13
CA CYS A 94 6.54 9.66 -16.18
C CYS A 94 5.78 9.82 -17.50
N VAL A 95 5.48 8.69 -18.16
CA VAL A 95 4.74 8.63 -19.42
C VAL A 95 3.79 7.43 -19.49
N HIS A 96 2.72 7.55 -20.29
CA HIS A 96 1.96 6.37 -20.72
C HIS A 96 2.67 5.68 -21.88
N PRO A 97 3.02 4.38 -21.77
CA PRO A 97 3.78 3.68 -22.80
C PRO A 97 2.96 3.41 -24.08
N ALA A 98 1.63 3.39 -23.99
CA ALA A 98 0.75 3.17 -25.12
C ALA A 98 -0.36 4.23 -25.18
N ALA A 99 -0.61 4.76 -26.39
CA ALA A 99 -1.65 5.76 -26.59
C ALA A 99 -3.05 5.16 -26.31
N GLY A 100 -3.76 5.73 -25.33
CA GLY A 100 -5.11 5.33 -24.95
C GLY A 100 -5.19 4.19 -23.93
N ASP A 101 -4.06 3.69 -23.44
CA ASP A 101 -4.01 2.86 -22.24
C ASP A 101 -3.45 3.70 -21.09
N HIS A 102 -4.34 4.12 -20.19
CA HIS A 102 -3.97 4.90 -19.01
C HIS A 102 -3.91 4.04 -17.74
N THR A 103 -4.14 2.72 -17.85
CA THR A 103 -3.98 1.80 -16.71
C THR A 103 -2.53 1.48 -16.41
N VAL A 104 -1.61 1.99 -17.24
CA VAL A 104 -0.17 1.78 -17.13
C VAL A 104 0.54 3.11 -17.26
N ALA A 105 1.46 3.37 -16.35
CA ALA A 105 2.39 4.48 -16.44
C ALA A 105 3.80 3.98 -16.14
N GLN A 106 4.79 4.55 -16.82
CA GLN A 106 6.19 4.23 -16.63
C GLN A 106 6.95 5.50 -16.30
N CYS A 107 7.72 5.47 -15.23
CA CYS A 107 8.57 6.58 -14.77
C CYS A 107 10.02 6.11 -14.75
N ALA A 108 10.94 7.04 -14.98
CA ALA A 108 12.38 6.80 -14.85
C ALA A 108 12.94 7.75 -13.78
N VAL A 109 13.12 7.22 -12.57
CA VAL A 109 13.69 7.95 -11.45
C VAL A 109 15.21 7.74 -11.46
N GLU A 110 15.98 8.81 -11.41
CA GLU A 110 17.45 8.72 -11.38
C GLU A 110 17.90 8.03 -10.08
N ILE A 111 18.86 7.10 -10.18
CA ILE A 111 19.47 6.45 -9.02
C ILE A 111 20.51 7.43 -8.45
N PRO A 112 20.25 8.08 -7.31
CA PRO A 112 21.12 9.14 -6.84
C PRO A 112 22.51 8.62 -6.46
N GLN A 113 23.56 9.20 -7.04
CA GLN A 113 24.93 8.87 -6.65
C GLN A 113 25.28 9.53 -5.31
N ASN A 114 25.45 8.73 -4.26
CA ASN A 114 25.73 9.17 -2.88
C ASN A 114 24.57 9.90 -2.18
N SER A 115 23.31 9.68 -2.58
CA SER A 115 22.18 10.10 -1.75
C SER A 115 21.91 9.05 -0.67
N ASP A 116 21.55 9.53 0.51
CA ASP A 116 20.97 8.76 1.60
C ASP A 116 19.44 8.69 1.50
N ASP A 117 18.84 9.27 0.45
CA ASP A 117 17.41 9.13 0.14
C ASP A 117 17.07 7.64 0.06
N SER A 118 16.27 7.21 1.03
CA SER A 118 15.95 5.83 1.36
C SER A 118 14.66 5.36 0.73
N ASP A 119 14.07 6.16 -0.16
CA ASP A 119 12.74 6.05 -0.75
C ASP A 119 12.83 6.60 -2.18
N ASN A 120 12.80 5.70 -3.16
CA ASN A 120 12.87 6.06 -4.58
C ASN A 120 11.49 6.35 -5.18
N PHE A 121 10.44 5.81 -4.56
CA PHE A 121 9.05 6.11 -4.84
C PHE A 121 8.19 5.65 -3.68
N ASP A 122 6.96 6.12 -3.61
CA ASP A 122 6.01 5.73 -2.59
C ASP A 122 4.63 5.47 -3.20
N VAL A 123 3.80 4.77 -2.43
CA VAL A 123 2.44 4.41 -2.82
C VAL A 123 1.50 4.69 -1.65
N ASP A 124 0.44 5.44 -1.94
CA ASP A 124 -0.72 5.64 -1.08
C ASP A 124 -1.94 5.04 -1.79
N LEU A 125 -2.47 3.93 -1.27
CA LEU A 125 -3.65 3.24 -1.81
C LEU A 125 -4.97 3.90 -1.37
N GLY A 126 -4.95 4.80 -0.39
CA GLY A 126 -6.09 5.64 -0.05
C GLY A 126 -7.17 4.93 0.78
N ASP A 127 -8.37 4.76 0.20
CA ASP A 127 -9.53 4.24 0.92
C ASP A 127 -10.18 3.03 0.26
N GLY A 128 -10.67 2.14 1.11
CA GLY A 128 -11.26 0.87 0.71
C GLY A 128 -10.21 -0.22 0.50
N ASN A 129 -10.71 -1.45 0.41
CA ASN A 129 -9.86 -2.64 0.34
C ASN A 129 -9.15 -2.76 -1.02
N ASP A 130 -7.84 -2.61 -0.99
CA ASP A 130 -6.95 -2.50 -2.13
C ASP A 130 -5.82 -3.51 -2.10
N THR A 131 -4.98 -3.46 -3.12
CA THR A 131 -3.84 -4.37 -3.25
C THR A 131 -2.68 -3.66 -3.90
N ALA A 132 -1.49 -3.79 -3.33
CA ALA A 132 -0.22 -3.43 -3.95
C ALA A 132 0.70 -4.65 -4.02
N LYS A 133 1.23 -4.93 -5.22
CA LYS A 133 2.25 -5.95 -5.44
C LYS A 133 3.51 -5.30 -6.01
N ILE A 134 4.55 -5.26 -5.20
CA ILE A 134 5.86 -4.71 -5.54
C ILE A 134 6.77 -5.83 -6.04
N ASP A 135 7.62 -5.52 -7.02
CA ASP A 135 8.54 -6.48 -7.61
C ASP A 135 9.35 -7.21 -6.52
N PRO A 136 9.27 -8.54 -6.42
CA PRO A 136 10.03 -9.29 -5.43
C PRO A 136 11.54 -9.25 -5.65
N ASN A 137 12.00 -8.84 -6.84
CA ASN A 137 13.41 -8.60 -7.16
C ASN A 137 13.74 -7.11 -7.25
N GLY A 138 12.78 -6.24 -6.92
CA GLY A 138 12.97 -4.80 -6.85
C GLY A 138 14.02 -4.45 -5.79
N SER A 139 14.80 -3.42 -6.10
CA SER A 139 15.87 -2.89 -5.26
C SER A 139 15.70 -1.42 -4.93
N ALA A 140 14.73 -0.75 -5.55
CA ALA A 140 14.22 0.54 -5.14
C ALA A 140 13.53 0.38 -3.78
N TYR A 141 13.87 1.28 -2.87
CA TYR A 141 13.17 1.38 -1.61
C TYR A 141 11.88 2.19 -1.81
N ALA A 142 10.85 1.86 -1.04
CA ALA A 142 9.56 2.52 -1.12
C ALA A 142 8.78 2.38 0.18
N GLY A 143 8.04 3.42 0.57
CA GLY A 143 6.92 3.34 1.51
C GLY A 143 5.63 2.99 0.77
N ILE A 144 4.99 1.89 1.17
CA ILE A 144 3.69 1.48 0.64
C ILE A 144 2.67 1.53 1.76
N HIS A 145 1.69 2.41 1.60
CA HIS A 145 0.62 2.69 2.54
C HIS A 145 -0.69 2.11 2.00
N GLY A 146 -1.31 1.22 2.77
CA GLY A 146 -2.64 0.66 2.52
C GLY A 146 -3.71 1.73 2.68
N GLY A 147 -3.66 2.45 3.79
CA GLY A 147 -4.59 3.53 4.08
C GLY A 147 -5.75 3.02 4.92
N SER A 148 -6.97 3.12 4.42
CA SER A 148 -8.13 2.60 5.15
C SER A 148 -8.78 1.45 4.41
N GLY A 149 -9.18 0.40 5.14
CA GLY A 149 -9.80 -0.80 4.57
C GLY A 149 -8.89 -2.00 4.72
N ASP A 150 -9.41 -3.19 4.39
CA ASP A 150 -8.62 -4.42 4.51
C ASP A 150 -7.78 -4.63 3.24
N ASP A 151 -6.50 -4.31 3.31
CA ASP A 151 -5.57 -4.25 2.19
C ASP A 151 -4.68 -5.49 2.06
N VAL A 152 -4.08 -5.63 0.87
CA VAL A 152 -3.13 -6.70 0.58
C VAL A 152 -1.84 -6.10 0.03
N LEU A 153 -0.78 -6.12 0.84
CA LEU A 153 0.54 -5.59 0.51
C LEU A 153 1.53 -6.73 0.33
N GLN A 154 2.17 -6.82 -0.84
CA GLN A 154 3.05 -7.94 -1.18
C GLN A 154 4.33 -7.45 -1.85
N GLY A 155 5.49 -7.94 -1.44
CA GLY A 155 6.75 -7.60 -2.08
C GLY A 155 7.97 -8.28 -1.47
N SER A 156 9.14 -7.70 -1.74
CA SER A 156 10.40 -8.14 -1.14
C SER A 156 10.59 -7.55 0.27
N ALA A 157 11.77 -7.74 0.85
CA ALA A 157 12.19 -7.07 2.08
C ALA A 157 12.60 -5.59 1.86
N ALA A 158 12.70 -5.13 0.61
CA ALA A 158 13.15 -3.77 0.30
C ALA A 158 12.13 -2.68 0.69
N PRO A 159 10.83 -2.78 0.33
CA PRO A 159 9.87 -1.77 0.73
C PRO A 159 9.55 -1.81 2.22
N THR A 160 9.09 -0.68 2.74
CA THR A 160 8.41 -0.56 4.02
C THR A 160 6.91 -0.61 3.75
N PHE A 161 6.19 -1.49 4.43
CA PHE A 161 4.75 -1.69 4.30
C PHE A 161 4.04 -1.19 5.57
N TYR A 162 3.00 -0.39 5.35
CA TYR A 162 2.09 0.11 6.37
C TYR A 162 0.68 -0.30 5.97
N GLY A 163 0.03 -1.16 6.75
CA GLY A 163 -1.39 -1.49 6.57
C GLY A 163 -2.27 -0.28 6.87
N GLU A 164 -2.04 0.32 8.04
CA GLU A 164 -2.78 1.45 8.61
C GLU A 164 -4.14 1.04 9.20
N ASP A 165 -5.28 1.53 8.71
CA ASP A 165 -6.59 1.18 9.29
C ASP A 165 -7.19 -0.02 8.55
N GLY A 166 -7.54 -1.10 9.22
CA GLY A 166 -8.23 -2.25 8.63
C GLY A 166 -7.56 -3.57 8.97
N ASN A 167 -8.15 -4.68 8.52
CA ASN A 167 -7.56 -6.01 8.76
C ASN A 167 -6.68 -6.42 7.58
N ASP A 168 -5.41 -6.04 7.63
CA ASP A 168 -4.50 -6.10 6.50
C ASP A 168 -3.78 -7.42 6.34
N ARG A 169 -3.37 -7.70 5.10
CA ARG A 169 -2.52 -8.84 4.78
C ARG A 169 -1.22 -8.38 4.16
N ILE A 170 -0.15 -8.50 4.93
CA ILE A 170 1.20 -8.09 4.57
C ILE A 170 2.09 -9.33 4.34
N ASP A 171 2.73 -9.40 3.17
CA ASP A 171 3.67 -10.46 2.80
C ASP A 171 4.99 -9.83 2.30
N GLY A 172 6.01 -9.86 3.16
CA GLY A 172 7.28 -9.17 2.96
C GLY A 172 7.38 -7.91 3.81
N GLY A 173 8.08 -6.90 3.30
CA GLY A 173 8.37 -5.69 4.05
C GLY A 173 9.63 -5.82 4.91
N GLY A 174 10.32 -4.71 5.09
CA GLY A 174 11.58 -4.67 5.82
C GLY A 174 12.33 -3.35 5.70
N GLY A 175 12.00 -2.52 4.71
CA GLY A 175 12.56 -1.18 4.58
C GLY A 175 14.09 -1.14 4.60
N VAL A 176 14.62 0.06 4.82
CA VAL A 176 16.05 0.24 5.09
C VAL A 176 16.31 -0.18 6.54
N MET A 177 17.28 -1.08 6.74
CA MET A 177 17.69 -1.66 8.05
C MET A 177 16.80 -2.76 8.63
N GLY A 178 15.81 -3.29 7.90
CA GLY A 178 15.02 -4.45 8.36
C GLY A 178 13.75 -4.11 9.16
N PHE A 179 13.41 -2.82 9.31
CA PHE A 179 12.13 -2.36 9.86
C PHE A 179 11.16 -2.08 8.72
N GLY A 180 10.05 -2.83 8.60
CA GLY A 180 9.09 -2.43 7.57
C GLY A 180 7.92 -3.31 7.25
N ALA A 181 7.38 -4.02 8.22
CA ALA A 181 5.98 -4.46 8.15
C ALA A 181 5.27 -3.96 9.39
N TYR A 182 4.35 -3.02 9.20
CA TYR A 182 3.50 -2.44 10.23
C TYR A 182 2.05 -2.74 9.85
N GLY A 183 1.32 -3.47 10.70
CA GLY A 183 -0.10 -3.73 10.54
C GLY A 183 -0.89 -2.43 10.71
N GLY A 184 -1.07 -1.99 11.95
CA GLY A 184 -1.76 -0.74 12.26
C GLY A 184 -2.94 -0.98 13.19
N ASP A 185 -4.09 -0.38 12.89
CA ASP A 185 -5.35 -0.59 13.59
C ASP A 185 -6.15 -1.69 12.87
N GLY A 186 -6.36 -2.86 13.47
CA GLY A 186 -7.17 -3.95 12.96
C GLY A 186 -6.57 -5.31 13.28
N ASP A 187 -7.26 -6.40 12.90
CA ASP A 187 -6.70 -7.75 13.07
C ASP A 187 -5.87 -8.11 11.83
N ASP A 188 -4.56 -7.92 11.89
CA ASP A 188 -3.65 -8.02 10.77
C ASP A 188 -3.01 -9.40 10.61
N THR A 189 -2.55 -9.69 9.39
CA THR A 189 -1.72 -10.87 9.10
C THR A 189 -0.44 -10.46 8.41
N ILE A 190 0.69 -10.61 9.11
CA ILE A 190 2.02 -10.29 8.62
C ILE A 190 2.83 -11.58 8.43
N THR A 191 3.39 -11.76 7.24
CA THR A 191 4.18 -12.96 6.89
C THR A 191 5.45 -12.58 6.14
N ASN A 192 6.48 -13.43 6.25
CA ASN A 192 7.77 -13.26 5.55
C ASN A 192 8.43 -11.88 5.77
N CYS A 193 8.20 -11.28 6.93
CA CYS A 193 8.81 -10.01 7.26
C CYS A 193 10.32 -10.18 7.53
N ALA A 194 11.10 -9.14 7.23
CA ALA A 194 12.56 -9.25 7.17
C ALA A 194 13.25 -9.40 8.54
N GLN A 195 13.24 -8.35 9.36
CA GLN A 195 13.83 -8.38 10.71
C GLN A 195 12.78 -8.00 11.75
N GLU A 196 12.23 -6.79 11.70
CA GLU A 196 11.26 -6.30 12.67
C GLU A 196 9.88 -6.05 12.07
N CYS A 197 8.87 -6.54 12.78
CA CYS A 197 7.48 -6.56 12.36
C CYS A 197 6.60 -6.20 13.56
N ARG A 198 5.58 -5.37 13.32
CA ARG A 198 4.66 -4.89 14.37
C ARG A 198 3.23 -5.10 13.90
N GLY A 199 2.43 -5.74 14.73
CA GLY A 199 1.00 -5.90 14.53
C GLY A 199 0.32 -4.56 14.72
N GLY A 200 0.25 -4.09 15.96
CA GLY A 200 -0.32 -2.79 16.30
C GLY A 200 -1.51 -2.97 17.23
N ALA A 201 -2.65 -2.42 16.87
CA ALA A 201 -3.87 -2.54 17.65
C ALA A 201 -4.83 -3.54 17.01
N GLY A 202 -5.14 -4.63 17.70
CA GLY A 202 -6.04 -5.67 17.22
C GLY A 202 -5.43 -7.05 17.47
N ASN A 203 -6.10 -8.10 17.03
CA ASN A 203 -5.62 -9.47 17.26
C ASN A 203 -4.82 -9.93 16.05
N ASP A 204 -3.51 -9.74 16.11
CA ASP A 204 -2.62 -9.87 14.98
C ASP A 204 -2.06 -11.29 14.85
N THR A 205 -1.75 -11.69 13.63
CA THR A 205 -0.98 -12.90 13.35
C THR A 205 0.32 -12.54 12.63
N ILE A 206 1.44 -12.72 13.32
CA ILE A 206 2.76 -12.39 12.79
C ILE A 206 3.60 -13.66 12.68
N VAL A 207 4.12 -13.92 11.48
CA VAL A 207 5.01 -15.05 11.20
C VAL A 207 6.32 -14.52 10.62
N GLY A 208 7.39 -14.70 11.41
CA GLY A 208 8.76 -14.47 11.01
C GLY A 208 9.25 -15.44 9.94
N GLY A 209 10.55 -15.40 9.70
CA GLY A 209 11.21 -16.06 8.59
C GLY A 209 12.23 -17.11 9.03
N SER A 210 13.35 -17.13 8.32
CA SER A 210 14.50 -17.97 8.64
C SER A 210 15.69 -17.18 9.20
N GLU A 211 15.49 -15.89 9.45
CA GLU A 211 16.48 -14.96 9.96
C GLU A 211 16.10 -14.58 11.39
N ASP A 212 17.02 -13.96 12.13
CA ASP A 212 16.74 -13.46 13.47
C ASP A 212 15.70 -12.33 13.40
N ASN A 213 14.52 -12.56 13.97
CA ASN A 213 13.39 -11.65 13.92
C ASN A 213 13.11 -10.93 15.25
N ILE A 214 12.51 -9.74 15.16
CA ILE A 214 11.93 -8.99 16.27
C ILE A 214 10.44 -8.85 15.98
N LEU A 215 9.61 -9.61 16.69
CA LEU A 215 8.17 -9.61 16.49
C LEU A 215 7.47 -8.91 17.66
N ARG A 216 6.51 -8.03 17.37
CA ARG A 216 5.74 -7.29 18.37
C ARG A 216 4.26 -7.34 18.02
N GLY A 217 3.45 -7.89 18.92
CA GLY A 217 1.99 -7.89 18.80
C GLY A 217 1.43 -6.50 19.09
N GLU A 218 1.88 -5.93 20.21
CA GLU A 218 1.49 -4.63 20.76
C GLU A 218 0.21 -4.68 21.59
N SER A 219 -0.99 -4.49 21.04
CA SER A 219 -2.22 -4.57 21.85
C SER A 219 -3.27 -5.45 21.18
N GLY A 220 -3.81 -6.40 21.93
CA GLY A 220 -4.80 -7.37 21.47
C GLY A 220 -4.33 -8.80 21.73
N ASP A 221 -5.19 -9.78 21.46
CA ASP A 221 -4.87 -11.19 21.68
C ASP A 221 -4.07 -11.72 20.48
N ASP A 222 -2.74 -11.60 20.50
CA ASP A 222 -1.91 -11.82 19.32
C ASP A 222 -1.36 -13.26 19.18
N ILE A 223 -1.03 -13.65 17.94
CA ILE A 223 -0.35 -14.92 17.62
C ILE A 223 0.97 -14.63 16.89
N LEU A 224 2.09 -14.88 17.57
CA LEU A 224 3.43 -14.59 17.04
C LEU A 224 4.26 -15.87 16.89
N ARG A 225 4.89 -16.05 15.73
CA ARG A 225 5.77 -17.19 15.42
C ARG A 225 7.11 -16.71 14.90
N GLY A 226 8.19 -16.98 15.64
CA GLY A 226 9.58 -16.61 15.29
C GLY A 226 10.05 -17.30 14.01
N GLY A 227 9.95 -18.63 13.98
CA GLY A 227 10.30 -19.44 12.82
C GLY A 227 11.65 -20.11 13.00
N LYS A 228 12.64 -19.75 12.21
CA LYS A 228 14.03 -20.14 12.47
C LYS A 228 14.82 -18.89 12.78
N GLY A 229 15.75 -18.97 13.71
CA GLY A 229 16.63 -17.85 14.01
C GLY A 229 16.85 -17.72 15.50
N THR A 230 17.52 -16.66 15.93
CA THR A 230 17.50 -16.23 17.33
C THR A 230 16.49 -15.10 17.42
N ASP A 231 15.25 -15.43 17.74
CA ASP A 231 14.13 -14.50 17.66
C ASP A 231 13.87 -13.79 18.98
N ALA A 232 13.39 -12.55 18.90
CA ALA A 232 12.92 -11.75 20.02
C ALA A 232 11.44 -11.43 19.83
N ILE A 233 10.59 -12.12 20.59
CA ILE A 233 9.14 -12.06 20.46
C ILE A 233 8.55 -11.35 21.67
N TYR A 234 7.74 -10.33 21.42
CA TYR A 234 7.02 -9.56 22.43
C TYR A 234 5.53 -9.63 22.11
N GLY A 235 4.73 -10.22 23.00
CA GLY A 235 3.27 -10.25 22.89
C GLY A 235 2.71 -8.83 23.04
N GLY A 236 2.50 -8.38 24.26
CA GLY A 236 2.16 -6.98 24.50
C GLY A 236 1.15 -6.80 25.62
N GLU A 237 0.05 -6.12 25.30
CA GLU A 237 -1.12 -6.04 26.14
C GLU A 237 -2.13 -7.10 25.70
N ASP A 238 -2.85 -7.69 26.66
CA ASP A 238 -3.88 -8.72 26.47
C ASP A 238 -3.31 -10.14 26.26
N ASP A 239 -4.14 -11.14 25.93
CA ASP A 239 -3.80 -12.56 26.11
C ASP A 239 -3.10 -13.13 24.86
N ASP A 240 -1.78 -13.32 24.90
CA ASP A 240 -0.98 -13.66 23.72
C ASP A 240 -0.60 -15.15 23.57
N GLU A 241 -0.45 -15.62 22.32
CA GLU A 241 0.20 -16.89 21.98
C GLU A 241 1.53 -16.71 21.25
N LEU A 242 2.65 -17.04 21.92
CA LEU A 242 4.01 -16.83 21.41
C LEU A 242 4.74 -18.16 21.15
N TYR A 243 5.32 -18.30 19.96
CA TYR A 243 6.07 -19.49 19.53
C TYR A 243 7.46 -19.10 19.01
N GLY A 244 8.54 -19.49 19.69
CA GLY A 244 9.93 -19.28 19.24
C GLY A 244 10.27 -20.15 18.03
N GLU A 245 9.95 -21.45 18.13
CA GLU A 245 10.17 -22.48 17.12
C GLU A 245 11.62 -23.02 17.05
N GLU A 246 12.45 -22.73 16.04
CA GLU A 246 13.82 -23.27 15.92
C GLU A 246 14.89 -22.20 16.19
N GLY A 247 15.66 -22.36 17.26
CA GLY A 247 16.83 -21.55 17.58
C GLY A 247 16.86 -21.12 19.04
N ASP A 248 17.78 -20.23 19.43
CA ASP A 248 17.89 -19.78 20.83
C ASP A 248 17.06 -18.49 21.01
N ASP A 249 15.80 -18.61 21.39
CA ASP A 249 14.83 -17.51 21.32
C ASP A 249 14.63 -16.76 22.64
N THR A 250 14.06 -15.56 22.55
CA THR A 250 13.63 -14.76 23.70
C THR A 250 12.17 -14.35 23.55
N LEU A 251 11.31 -14.84 24.43
CA LEU A 251 9.86 -14.59 24.40
C LEU A 251 9.43 -13.83 25.66
N TYR A 252 8.75 -12.70 25.46
CA TYR A 252 8.10 -11.91 26.50
C TYR A 252 6.60 -11.79 26.21
N GLY A 253 5.77 -12.44 27.03
CA GLY A 253 4.30 -12.27 26.96
C GLY A 253 3.87 -10.85 27.35
N ASN A 254 4.62 -10.23 28.27
CA ASN A 254 4.31 -8.92 28.86
C ASN A 254 3.08 -8.98 29.75
N SER A 255 1.96 -8.32 29.43
CA SER A 255 0.80 -8.24 30.33
C SER A 255 -0.41 -8.94 29.73
N GLY A 256 -0.95 -9.91 30.44
CA GLY A 256 -2.03 -10.75 29.93
C GLY A 256 -1.91 -12.15 30.52
N ASP A 257 -2.86 -13.01 30.24
CA ASP A 257 -2.76 -14.43 30.52
C ASP A 257 -2.17 -15.14 29.28
N ASP A 258 -0.85 -15.17 29.18
CA ASP A 258 -0.12 -15.56 27.96
C ASP A 258 0.21 -17.06 27.89
N VAL A 259 0.38 -17.56 26.67
CA VAL A 259 0.95 -18.89 26.40
C VAL A 259 2.22 -18.79 25.56
N LEU A 260 3.33 -19.27 26.10
CA LEU A 260 4.65 -19.20 25.49
C LEU A 260 5.22 -20.60 25.24
N TRP A 261 5.67 -20.84 24.00
CA TRP A 261 6.42 -22.04 23.60
C TRP A 261 7.78 -21.64 23.03
N GLY A 262 8.87 -22.01 23.72
CA GLY A 262 10.23 -21.73 23.25
C GLY A 262 10.55 -22.53 21.99
N GLY A 263 10.35 -23.85 22.07
CA GLY A 263 10.67 -24.75 20.97
C GLY A 263 12.07 -25.34 21.09
N GLN A 264 12.73 -25.54 19.96
CA GLN A 264 14.06 -26.17 19.89
C GLN A 264 15.17 -25.15 20.11
N GLY A 265 15.78 -25.16 21.29
CA GLY A 265 16.99 -24.39 21.56
C GLY A 265 17.15 -24.07 23.04
N ASN A 266 17.98 -23.08 23.34
CA ASN A 266 18.17 -22.56 24.69
C ASN A 266 17.42 -21.23 24.84
N ASP A 267 16.12 -21.33 25.08
CA ASP A 267 15.26 -20.17 25.04
C ASP A 267 15.13 -19.46 26.39
N THR A 268 14.78 -18.18 26.34
CA THR A 268 14.47 -17.35 27.51
C THR A 268 13.02 -16.91 27.44
N LEU A 269 12.17 -17.44 28.33
CA LEU A 269 10.73 -17.16 28.34
C LEU A 269 10.33 -16.39 29.61
N SER A 270 9.51 -15.35 29.44
CA SER A 270 8.93 -14.58 30.54
C SER A 270 7.52 -14.11 30.19
N GLY A 271 6.50 -14.75 30.77
CA GLY A 271 5.10 -14.30 30.59
C GLY A 271 4.75 -13.00 31.34
N GLY A 272 5.61 -12.42 32.18
CA GLY A 272 5.27 -11.16 32.88
C GLY A 272 4.07 -11.27 33.85
N PRO A 273 3.32 -10.18 34.12
CA PRO A 273 2.14 -10.21 34.97
C PRO A 273 0.94 -10.94 34.33
N GLY A 274 0.33 -11.86 35.07
CA GLY A 274 -0.85 -12.62 34.62
C GLY A 274 -0.79 -14.09 35.02
N HIS A 275 -1.69 -14.89 34.47
CA HIS A 275 -1.77 -16.34 34.65
C HIS A 275 -1.21 -17.08 33.43
N ASN A 276 0.11 -17.14 33.35
CA ASN A 276 0.79 -17.58 32.13
C ASN A 276 1.13 -19.08 32.09
N GLU A 277 1.07 -19.65 30.90
CA GLU A 277 1.56 -20.98 30.56
C GLU A 277 2.88 -20.87 29.79
N VAL A 278 3.93 -21.58 30.25
CA VAL A 278 5.29 -21.45 29.70
C VAL A 278 5.87 -22.84 29.45
N HIS A 279 6.27 -23.10 28.21
CA HIS A 279 6.70 -24.41 27.73
C HIS A 279 8.09 -24.34 27.08
N GLN A 280 9.01 -25.19 27.55
CA GLN A 280 10.34 -25.40 27.00
C GLN A 280 10.53 -26.89 26.67
N ASP A 281 10.99 -27.20 25.46
CA ASP A 281 11.29 -28.58 25.01
C ASP A 281 12.71 -29.05 25.35
#